data_AF-A0AAW2C7L2-F1
#
_entry.id   AF-A0AAW2C7L2-F1
#
_cell.length_a   1.000
_cell.length_b   1.000
_cell.length_c   1.000
_cell.angle_alpha   90.00
_cell.angle_beta   90.00
_cell.angle_gamma   90.00
#
_symmetry.space_group_name_H-M   'P 1'
#
loop_
_entity.id
_entity.type
_entity.pdbx_description
1 polymer ?
#
loop_
_entity_poly.entity_id
_entity_poly.type
_entity_poly.pdbx_seq_one_letter_code
_entity_poly.pdbx_strand_id
1 'polypeptide(L)'
;MIVRDDRGRIEAAMSKRIDAPLGAMEAEAMAYETGLIFAKDIGIQEFNIEGDSLILHHALSDESKPPSFVSAIVQGMQEMCGEFRKVEFSHVRRQGKEDLNFEYYRHIKRCQ
;
A
#
# COMPACT_ATOMS: atom_id res chain seq x y z
N MET A 1 0.65 5.03 -6.86
CA MET A 1 1.57 3.93 -6.52
C MET A 1 2.86 4.08 -7.31
N ILE A 2 4.01 4.09 -6.65
CA ILE A 2 5.34 4.07 -7.28
C ILE A 2 6.05 2.80 -6.82
N VAL A 3 6.52 2.02 -7.77
CA VAL A 3 7.38 0.86 -7.52
C VAL A 3 8.83 1.29 -7.70
N ARG A 4 9.66 1.02 -6.71
CA ARG A 4 11.09 1.31 -6.74
C ARG A 4 11.91 0.04 -6.56
N ASP A 5 13.05 -0.01 -7.25
CA ASP A 5 14.07 -1.02 -6.99
C ASP A 5 14.78 -0.78 -5.65
N ASP A 6 15.69 -1.69 -5.31
CA ASP A 6 16.55 -1.66 -4.12
C ASP A 6 17.45 -0.41 -4.05
N ARG A 7 17.73 0.24 -5.19
CA ARG A 7 18.49 1.50 -5.31
C ARG A 7 17.59 2.73 -5.26
N GLY A 8 16.27 2.57 -5.08
CA GLY A 8 15.30 3.66 -5.03
C GLY A 8 14.90 4.22 -6.40
N ARG A 9 15.34 3.60 -7.51
CA ARG A 9 14.98 4.02 -8.87
C ARG A 9 13.57 3.56 -9.19
N ILE A 10 12.80 4.38 -9.92
CA ILE A 10 11.42 4.05 -10.29
C ILE A 10 11.45 2.97 -11.38
N GLU A 11 10.84 1.82 -11.11
CA GLU A 11 10.65 0.74 -12.09
C GLU A 11 9.27 0.81 -12.75
N ALA A 12 8.25 1.24 -11.99
CA ALA A 12 6.89 1.38 -12.49
C ALA A 12 6.10 2.41 -11.68
N ALA A 13 5.04 2.96 -12.27
CA ALA A 13 4.11 3.84 -11.58
C ALA A 13 2.67 3.63 -12.07
N MET A 14 1.72 3.76 -11.15
CA MET A 14 0.29 3.71 -11.43
C MET A 14 -0.42 4.85 -10.71
N SER A 15 -1.36 5.48 -11.41
CA SER A 15 -2.34 6.40 -10.84
C SER A 15 -3.74 5.89 -11.16
N LYS A 16 -4.63 5.92 -10.17
CA LYS A 16 -6.03 5.49 -10.29
C LYS A 16 -6.90 6.58 -9.68
N ARG A 17 -7.80 7.14 -10.47
CA ARG A 17 -8.84 8.05 -9.97
C ARG A 17 -10.02 7.23 -9.49
N ILE A 18 -10.57 7.60 -8.33
CA ILE A 18 -11.71 6.91 -7.73
C ILE A 18 -12.77 7.96 -7.43
N ASP A 19 -13.87 7.88 -8.16
CA ASP A 19 -14.97 8.83 -8.08
C ASP A 19 -16.00 8.32 -7.05
N ALA A 20 -15.62 8.33 -5.76
CA ALA A 20 -16.45 7.88 -4.64
C ALA A 20 -16.22 8.74 -3.37
N PRO A 21 -17.24 8.92 -2.50
CA PRO A 21 -17.13 9.74 -1.29
C PRO A 21 -16.43 8.97 -0.16
N LEU A 22 -15.12 8.83 -0.26
CA LEU A 22 -14.33 8.02 0.68
C LEU A 22 -13.65 8.88 1.72
N GLY A 23 -13.67 8.41 2.97
CA GLY A 23 -12.83 8.94 4.04
C GLY A 23 -11.36 8.62 3.81
N ALA A 24 -10.49 9.31 4.55
CA ALA A 24 -9.03 9.15 4.44
C ALA A 24 -8.59 7.68 4.61
N MET A 25 -9.17 6.96 5.58
CA MET A 25 -8.82 5.56 5.83
C MET A 25 -9.29 4.60 4.72
N GLU A 26 -10.47 4.84 4.13
CA GLU A 26 -10.99 4.01 3.03
C GLU A 26 -10.17 4.24 1.76
N ALA A 27 -9.87 5.51 1.44
CA ALA A 27 -8.93 5.88 0.38
C ALA A 27 -7.54 5.27 0.62
N GLU A 28 -7.18 5.09 1.88
CA GLU A 28 -5.93 4.44 2.24
C GLU A 28 -5.94 2.94 1.99
N ALA A 29 -6.92 2.23 2.56
CA ALA A 29 -7.08 0.79 2.38
C ALA A 29 -7.12 0.41 0.90
N MET A 30 -7.89 1.15 0.09
CA MET A 30 -8.01 0.86 -1.34
C MET A 30 -6.72 1.05 -2.14
N ALA A 31 -5.83 1.97 -1.78
CA ALA A 31 -4.56 2.08 -2.51
C ALA A 31 -3.44 1.19 -1.96
N TYR A 32 -3.58 0.60 -0.76
CA TYR A 32 -2.85 -0.62 -0.41
C TYR A 32 -3.31 -1.79 -1.29
N GLU A 33 -4.62 -2.02 -1.39
CA GLU A 33 -5.20 -3.07 -2.24
C GLU A 33 -4.81 -2.88 -3.72
N THR A 34 -4.95 -1.67 -4.26
CA THR A 34 -4.51 -1.35 -5.63
C THR A 34 -3.00 -1.55 -5.79
N GLY A 35 -2.23 -1.33 -4.74
CA GLY A 35 -0.80 -1.61 -4.70
C GLY A 35 -0.47 -3.09 -4.87
N LEU A 36 -1.15 -3.95 -4.11
CA LEU A 36 -1.01 -5.41 -4.20
C LEU A 36 -1.41 -5.91 -5.60
N ILE A 37 -2.56 -5.47 -6.11
CA ILE A 37 -3.02 -5.81 -7.47
C ILE A 37 -1.96 -5.38 -8.50
N PHE A 38 -1.44 -4.16 -8.38
CA PHE A 38 -0.43 -3.68 -9.31
C PHE A 38 0.87 -4.49 -9.24
N ALA A 39 1.33 -4.86 -8.04
CA ALA A 39 2.51 -5.72 -7.87
C ALA A 39 2.33 -7.08 -8.56
N LYS A 40 1.13 -7.66 -8.42
CA LYS A 40 0.74 -8.91 -9.09
C LYS A 40 0.75 -8.75 -10.61
N ASP A 41 0.13 -7.68 -11.14
CA ASP A 41 0.04 -7.41 -12.57
C ASP A 41 1.42 -7.27 -13.25
N ILE A 42 2.39 -6.70 -12.53
CA ILE A 42 3.77 -6.52 -13.04
C ILE A 42 4.73 -7.65 -12.63
N GLY A 43 4.22 -8.70 -11.99
CA GLY A 43 5.00 -9.91 -11.66
C GLY A 43 6.00 -9.74 -10.51
N ILE A 44 5.83 -8.76 -9.63
CA ILE A 44 6.66 -8.62 -8.42
C ILE A 44 6.12 -9.55 -7.34
N GLN A 45 7.02 -10.36 -6.77
CA GLN A 45 6.68 -11.40 -5.80
C GLN A 45 7.22 -11.13 -4.39
N GLU A 46 8.14 -10.17 -4.24
CA GLU A 46 8.80 -9.85 -2.97
C GLU A 46 8.95 -8.33 -2.82
N PHE A 47 8.24 -7.74 -1.85
CA PHE A 47 8.21 -6.29 -1.68
C PHE A 47 7.69 -5.81 -0.33
N ASN A 48 7.94 -4.53 -0.03
CA ASN A 48 7.42 -3.77 1.09
C ASN A 48 6.50 -2.65 0.59
N ILE A 49 5.28 -2.54 1.12
CA ILE A 49 4.38 -1.41 0.88
C ILE A 49 4.51 -0.38 2.01
N GLU A 50 4.80 0.86 1.64
CA GLU A 50 4.85 2.02 2.51
C GLU A 50 3.55 2.83 2.46
N GLY A 51 3.00 3.18 3.62
CA GLY A 51 1.85 4.08 3.76
C GLY A 51 1.80 4.79 5.12
N ASP A 52 0.84 5.70 5.30
CA ASP A 52 0.79 6.65 6.42
C ASP A 52 -0.28 6.32 7.48
N SER A 53 -1.03 5.23 7.34
CA SER A 53 -1.96 4.73 8.35
C SER A 53 -1.32 3.65 9.21
N LEU A 54 -1.07 4.04 10.46
CA LEU A 54 -0.68 3.11 11.50
C LEU A 54 -1.78 2.06 11.79
N ILE A 55 -3.05 2.42 11.59
CA ILE A 55 -4.18 1.50 11.80
C ILE A 55 -4.15 0.37 10.77
N LEU A 56 -3.92 0.70 9.49
CA LEU A 56 -3.81 -0.31 8.43
C LEU A 56 -2.54 -1.14 8.60
N HIS A 57 -1.43 -0.52 8.99
CA HIS A 57 -0.20 -1.25 9.32
C HIS A 57 -0.45 -2.31 10.40
N HIS A 58 -1.00 -1.93 11.56
CA HIS A 58 -1.28 -2.90 12.63
C HIS A 58 -2.32 -3.94 12.21
N ALA A 59 -3.31 -3.58 11.40
CA ALA A 59 -4.33 -4.52 10.94
C ALA A 59 -3.75 -5.55 9.95
N LEU A 60 -2.92 -5.11 9.01
CA LEU A 60 -2.29 -5.98 8.01
C LEU A 60 -1.18 -6.86 8.61
N SER A 61 -0.54 -6.40 9.70
CA SER A 61 0.43 -7.17 10.47
C SER A 61 -0.20 -8.13 11.49
N ASP A 62 -1.52 -8.30 11.50
CA ASP A 62 -2.28 -9.10 12.49
C ASP A 62 -2.09 -8.65 13.96
N GLU A 63 -1.67 -7.40 14.18
CA GLU A 63 -1.44 -6.83 15.52
C GLU A 63 -2.72 -6.24 16.13
N SER A 64 -3.70 -5.87 15.29
CA SER A 64 -4.96 -5.30 15.74
C SER A 64 -6.12 -5.58 14.77
N LYS A 65 -7.36 -5.45 15.25
CA LYS A 65 -8.53 -5.53 14.38
C LYS A 65 -8.78 -4.18 13.68
N PRO A 66 -9.02 -4.16 12.36
CA PRO A 66 -9.41 -2.94 11.68
C PRO A 66 -10.84 -2.53 12.07
N PRO A 67 -11.20 -1.24 11.90
CA PRO A 67 -12.59 -0.81 11.97
C PRO A 67 -13.50 -1.57 10.98
N SER A 68 -14.77 -1.77 11.34
CA SER A 68 -15.70 -2.59 10.55
C SER A 68 -15.91 -2.11 9.12
N PHE A 69 -15.78 -0.80 8.85
CA PHE A 69 -15.96 -0.24 7.51
C PHE A 69 -14.80 -0.54 6.55
N VAL A 70 -13.62 -0.93 7.05
CA VAL A 70 -12.47 -1.39 6.24
C VAL A 70 -12.13 -2.87 6.44
N SER A 71 -12.82 -3.59 7.33
CA SER A 71 -12.45 -4.96 7.70
C SER A 71 -12.49 -5.93 6.52
N ALA A 72 -13.48 -5.80 5.63
CA ALA A 72 -13.58 -6.64 4.44
C ALA A 72 -12.42 -6.42 3.46
N ILE A 73 -12.00 -5.16 3.28
CA ILE A 73 -10.86 -4.81 2.42
C ILE A 73 -9.57 -5.35 3.03
N VAL A 74 -9.37 -5.19 4.34
CA VAL A 74 -8.20 -5.73 5.04
C VAL A 74 -8.13 -7.24 4.93
N GLN A 75 -9.25 -7.94 5.14
CA GLN A 75 -9.28 -9.39 5.00
C GLN A 75 -8.91 -9.82 3.56
N GLY A 76 -9.47 -9.18 2.55
CA GLY A 76 -9.12 -9.46 1.15
C GLY A 76 -7.64 -9.20 0.84
N MET A 77 -7.05 -8.15 1.41
CA MET A 77 -5.60 -7.88 1.29
C MET A 77 -4.76 -8.98 1.95
N GLN A 78 -5.14 -9.45 3.14
CA GLN A 78 -4.43 -10.52 3.83
C GLN A 78 -4.48 -11.84 3.06
N GLU A 79 -5.64 -12.18 2.48
CA GLU A 79 -5.79 -13.33 1.59
C GLU A 79 -4.90 -13.19 0.35
N MET A 80 -4.88 -12.00 -0.27
CA MET A 80 -4.04 -11.71 -1.44
C MET A 80 -2.54 -11.76 -1.12
N CYS A 81 -2.13 -11.36 0.08
CA CYS A 81 -0.74 -11.46 0.53
C CYS A 81 -0.20 -12.91 0.46
N GLY A 82 -1.06 -13.91 0.65
CA GLY A 82 -0.72 -15.32 0.54
C GLY A 82 -0.35 -15.78 -0.89
N GLU A 83 -0.62 -14.95 -1.90
CA GLU A 83 -0.25 -15.24 -3.30
C GLU A 83 1.17 -14.80 -3.65
N PHE A 84 1.83 -14.02 -2.80
CA PHE A 84 3.19 -13.53 -3.01
C PHE A 84 4.21 -14.33 -2.20
N ARG A 85 5.48 -14.30 -2.61
CA ARG A 85 6.55 -14.92 -1.81
C ARG A 85 6.81 -14.15 -0.52
N LYS A 86 6.77 -12.81 -0.60
CA LYS A 86 7.00 -11.96 0.58
C LYS A 86 6.30 -10.61 0.40
N VAL A 87 5.50 -10.23 1.38
CA VAL A 87 4.94 -8.87 1.51
C VAL A 87 5.24 -8.36 2.90
N GLU A 88 5.83 -7.17 2.97
CA GLU A 88 6.00 -6.44 4.22
C GLU A 88 5.20 -5.14 4.16
N PHE A 89 4.74 -4.67 5.31
CA PHE A 89 4.08 -3.38 5.43
C PHE A 89 4.88 -2.50 6.35
N SER A 90 5.10 -1.26 5.93
CA SER A 90 5.77 -0.27 6.78
C SER A 90 4.98 1.02 6.85
N HIS A 91 4.89 1.54 8.06
CA HIS A 91 4.32 2.85 8.31
C HIS A 91 5.41 3.91 8.15
N VAL A 92 5.17 4.88 7.27
CA VAL A 92 6.05 6.04 7.07
C VAL A 92 5.27 7.29 7.45
N ARG A 93 5.80 8.05 8.41
CA ARG A 93 5.23 9.35 8.76
C ARG A 93 5.37 10.28 7.55
N ARG A 94 4.31 11.04 7.22
CA ARG A 94 4.41 12.20 6.32
C ARG A 94 5.52 13.12 6.83
N GLN A 95 6.70 13.06 6.24
CA GLN A 95 7.70 14.11 6.44
C GLN A 95 7.25 15.28 5.58
N GLY A 96 6.95 16.41 6.22
CA GLY A 96 6.61 17.66 5.55
C GLY A 96 7.83 18.23 4.82
N LYS A 97 8.22 17.60 3.72
CA LYS A 97 9.05 18.24 2.69
C LYS A 97 8.13 18.65 1.56
N GLU A 98 8.18 19.96 1.30
CA GLU A 98 7.54 20.65 0.19
C GLU A 98 8.11 20.12 -1.15
N ASP A 99 7.72 18.92 -1.54
CA ASP A 99 7.84 18.44 -2.91
C ASP A 99 6.42 18.27 -3.45
N LEU A 100 6.02 19.33 -4.15
CA LEU A 100 4.72 19.55 -4.76
C LEU A 100 4.29 18.31 -5.60
N ASN A 101 3.07 17.82 -5.34
CA ASN A 101 2.33 16.76 -6.05
C ASN A 101 2.46 15.29 -5.58
N PHE A 102 3.02 14.99 -4.41
CA PHE A 102 3.17 13.59 -3.96
C PHE A 102 2.03 12.97 -3.11
N GLU A 103 0.87 13.65 -2.95
CA GLU A 103 -0.26 13.10 -2.17
C GLU A 103 -0.88 11.79 -2.73
N TYR A 104 -0.44 11.32 -3.90
CA TYR A 104 -0.99 10.13 -4.59
C TYR A 104 -0.01 8.94 -4.68
N TYR A 105 1.19 9.04 -4.14
CA TYR A 105 2.23 8.02 -4.36
C TYR A 105 2.57 7.26 -3.09
N ARG A 106 1.81 6.21 -2.80
CA ARG A 106 2.28 5.11 -1.94
C ARG A 106 3.41 4.36 -2.64
N HIS A 107 4.35 3.83 -1.87
CA HIS A 107 5.55 3.21 -2.40
C HIS A 107 5.53 1.70 -2.20
N ILE A 108 5.93 0.99 -3.24
CA ILE A 108 6.36 -0.40 -3.17
C ILE A 108 7.87 -0.41 -3.35
N LYS A 109 8.60 -1.02 -2.41
CA LYS A 109 10.05 -1.27 -2.52
C LYS A 109 10.28 -2.76 -2.63
N ARG A 110 11.17 -3.22 -3.51
CA ARG A 110 11.58 -4.64 -3.48
C ARG A 110 12.26 -4.99 -2.15
N CYS A 111 12.02 -6.21 -1.65
CA CYS A 111 12.79 -6.74 -0.53
C CYS A 111 14.23 -7.06 -0.96
N GLN A 112 15.17 -6.95 -0.03
CA GLN A 112 16.56 -7.40 -0.18
C GLN A 112 16.65 -8.93 -0.28
#